data_AF-A0A2E6PUB1-F1
#
_entry.id   AF-A0A2E6PUB1-F1
#
_cell.length_a   1.000
_cell.length_b   1.000
_cell.length_c   1.000
_cell.angle_alpha   90.00
_cell.angle_beta   90.00
_cell.angle_gamma   90.00
#
_symmetry.space_group_name_H-M   'P 1'
#
loop_
_entity.id
_entity.type
_entity.pdbx_description
1 polymer ?
#
loop_
_entity_poly.entity_id
_entity_poly.type
_entity_poly.pdbx_seq_one_letter_code
_entity_poly.pdbx_strand_id
1 'polypeptide(L)'
;MLVKLTEVCQKNTLTSSKQEYSLRDIFINPEHVVMIREDSRLAQLNESDSLLPGMDGNHRFTKLTINRGQTGTEIVVVGSPVIVEEKLTQSKQVIRG
;
A
#
# COMPACT_ATOMS: atom_id res chain seq x y z
N MET A 1 11.16 14.18 -1.14
CA MET A 1 11.71 12.97 -1.82
C MET A 1 10.59 11.97 -1.95
N LEU A 2 10.41 11.31 -3.10
CA LEU A 2 9.36 10.31 -3.28
C LEU A 2 9.85 8.93 -2.84
N VAL A 3 8.98 8.14 -2.20
CA VAL A 3 9.26 6.79 -1.73
C VAL A 3 8.51 5.79 -2.60
N LYS A 4 9.23 4.80 -3.13
CA LYS A 4 8.66 3.71 -3.94
C LYS A 4 8.00 2.65 -3.05
N LEU A 5 6.74 2.33 -3.32
CA LEU A 5 5.94 1.30 -2.66
C LEU A 5 5.20 0.47 -3.70
N THR A 6 4.72 -0.72 -3.31
CA THR A 6 3.95 -1.61 -4.19
C THR A 6 2.50 -1.57 -3.73
N GLU A 7 1.62 -1.03 -4.57
CA GLU A 7 0.18 -0.92 -4.32
C GLU A 7 -0.55 -2.18 -4.77
N VAL A 8 -1.55 -2.59 -3.99
CA VAL A 8 -2.55 -3.58 -4.39
C VAL A 8 -3.77 -2.86 -4.95
N CYS A 9 -3.97 -2.92 -6.26
CA CYS A 9 -5.10 -2.32 -6.94
C CYS A 9 -6.19 -3.36 -7.23
N GLN A 10 -7.43 -3.00 -6.93
CA GLN A 10 -8.59 -3.74 -7.38
C GLN A 10 -9.00 -3.27 -8.78
N LYS A 11 -9.06 -4.18 -9.74
CA LYS A 11 -9.65 -3.92 -11.05
C LYS A 11 -11.17 -4.00 -10.93
N ASN A 12 -11.84 -2.85 -11.00
CA ASN A 12 -13.29 -2.81 -11.15
C ASN A 12 -13.64 -3.00 -12.63
N THR A 13 -13.67 -4.24 -13.08
CA THR A 13 -14.29 -4.59 -14.36
C THR A 13 -15.80 -4.64 -14.15
N LEU A 14 -16.54 -3.71 -14.78
CA LEU A 14 -18.00 -3.57 -14.71
C LEU A 14 -18.80 -4.84 -15.10
N THR A 15 -18.14 -5.86 -15.65
CA THR A 15 -18.76 -7.05 -16.27
C THR A 15 -18.45 -8.38 -15.57
N SER A 16 -17.63 -8.41 -14.51
CA SER A 16 -17.23 -9.67 -13.86
C SER A 16 -17.58 -9.67 -12.37
N SER A 17 -18.24 -10.72 -11.91
CA SER A 17 -18.58 -10.98 -10.50
C SER A 17 -17.36 -11.33 -9.63
N LYS A 18 -16.16 -11.42 -10.23
CA LYS A 18 -14.92 -11.79 -9.58
C LYS A 18 -14.06 -10.53 -9.39
N GLN A 19 -13.64 -10.28 -8.15
CA GLN A 19 -12.73 -9.18 -7.83
C GLN A 19 -11.33 -9.59 -8.29
N GLU A 20 -10.81 -8.92 -9.32
CA GLU A 20 -9.43 -9.10 -9.76
C GLU A 20 -8.52 -8.09 -9.06
N TYR A 21 -7.41 -8.58 -8.53
CA TYR A 21 -6.35 -7.74 -7.96
C TYR A 21 -5.15 -7.69 -8.90
N SER A 22 -4.38 -6.62 -8.79
CA SER A 22 -3.10 -6.44 -9.49
C SER A 22 -2.14 -5.64 -8.64
N LEU A 23 -0.84 -5.89 -8.81
CA LEU A 23 0.20 -5.09 -8.18
C LEU A 23 0.70 -4.03 -9.15
N ARG A 24 0.97 -2.83 -8.63
CA ARG A 24 1.71 -1.81 -9.37
C ARG A 24 2.67 -1.06 -8.45
N ASP A 25 3.75 -0.57 -9.03
CA ASP A 25 4.66 0.31 -8.33
C ASP A 25 4.09 1.73 -8.29
N ILE A 26 4.14 2.35 -7.11
CA ILE A 26 3.76 3.74 -6.88
C ILE A 26 4.85 4.51 -6.15
N PHE A 27 4.83 5.82 -6.32
CA PHE A 27 5.74 6.76 -5.67
C PHE A 27 4.92 7.74 -4.84
N ILE A 28 5.14 7.76 -3.53
CA ILE A 28 4.38 8.57 -2.58
C ILE A 28 5.27 9.69 -2.02
N ASN A 29 4.71 10.89 -1.85
CA ASN A 29 5.33 11.92 -1.01
C ASN A 29 4.99 11.64 0.47
N PRO A 30 5.98 11.29 1.33
CA PRO A 30 5.73 11.03 2.74
C PRO A 30 5.07 12.20 3.48
N GLU A 31 5.35 13.45 3.06
CA GLU A 31 4.80 14.66 3.70
C GLU A 31 3.27 14.77 3.64
N HIS A 32 2.63 14.02 2.73
CA HIS A 32 1.18 14.00 2.56
C HIS A 32 0.52 12.74 3.14
N VAL A 33 1.29 11.82 3.72
CA VAL A 33 0.74 10.64 4.40
C VAL A 33 0.28 11.07 5.78
N VAL A 34 -1.03 10.98 6.03
CA VAL A 34 -1.64 11.41 7.30
C VAL A 34 -2.04 10.25 8.20
N MET A 35 -2.11 9.03 7.66
CA MET A 35 -2.43 7.83 8.45
C MET A 35 -1.80 6.59 7.83
N ILE A 36 -1.31 5.71 8.70
CA ILE A 36 -0.81 4.39 8.38
C ILE A 36 -1.60 3.40 9.26
N ARG A 37 -2.29 2.44 8.65
CA ARG A 37 -3.02 1.39 9.36
C ARG A 37 -2.90 0.05 8.66
N GLU A 38 -3.03 -1.04 9.39
CA GLU A 38 -3.07 -2.37 8.80
C GLU A 38 -4.39 -2.62 8.06
N ASP A 39 -4.35 -3.33 6.93
CA ASP A 39 -5.54 -3.81 6.22
C ASP A 39 -5.71 -5.32 6.42
N SER A 40 -6.42 -5.68 7.49
CA SER A 40 -6.70 -7.08 7.84
C SER A 40 -7.61 -7.78 6.82
N ARG A 41 -8.40 -7.03 6.05
CA ARG A 41 -9.29 -7.62 5.04
C ARG A 41 -8.48 -8.17 3.86
N LEU A 42 -7.49 -7.42 3.38
CA LEU A 42 -6.58 -7.93 2.35
C LEU A 42 -5.69 -9.05 2.88
N ALA A 43 -5.27 -9.02 4.15
CA ALA A 43 -4.53 -10.11 4.77
C ALA A 43 -5.32 -11.42 4.73
N GLN A 44 -6.58 -11.40 5.19
CA GLN A 44 -7.46 -12.57 5.14
C GLN A 44 -7.71 -13.07 3.71
N LEU A 45 -7.85 -12.15 2.75
CA LEU A 45 -8.07 -12.50 1.35
C LEU A 45 -6.83 -13.14 0.68
N ASN A 46 -5.63 -12.73 1.13
CA ASN A 46 -4.36 -13.31 0.71
C ASN A 46 -4.15 -14.71 1.32
N GLU A 47 -4.51 -14.90 2.60
CA GLU A 47 -4.51 -16.20 3.26
C GLU A 47 -5.46 -17.21 2.58
N SER A 48 -6.59 -16.74 2.05
CA SER A 48 -7.53 -17.56 1.28
C SER A 48 -7.13 -17.77 -0.19
N ASP A 49 -5.88 -17.47 -0.57
CA ASP A 49 -5.28 -17.63 -1.91
C ASP A 49 -6.11 -16.99 -3.05
N SER A 50 -6.88 -15.96 -2.70
CA SER A 50 -7.86 -15.31 -3.58
C SER A 50 -7.42 -13.92 -4.04
N LEU A 51 -6.30 -13.42 -3.50
CA LEU A 51 -5.76 -12.12 -3.85
C LEU A 51 -4.97 -12.20 -5.17
N LEU A 52 -3.83 -12.91 -5.18
CA LEU A 52 -2.95 -13.04 -6.34
C LEU A 52 -2.25 -14.41 -6.35
N PRO A 53 -2.17 -15.10 -7.50
CA PRO A 53 -1.48 -16.38 -7.58
C PRO A 53 0.03 -16.20 -7.34
N GLY A 54 0.60 -17.00 -6.43
CA GLY A 54 2.04 -17.02 -6.15
C GLY A 54 2.55 -15.94 -5.19
N MET A 55 1.65 -15.21 -4.51
CA MET A 55 2.02 -14.38 -3.35
C MET A 55 2.18 -15.26 -2.11
N ASP A 56 3.12 -14.93 -1.23
CA ASP A 56 3.20 -15.57 0.09
C ASP A 56 1.95 -15.17 0.90
N GLY A 57 1.25 -16.15 1.48
CA GLY A 57 0.08 -15.94 2.32
C GLY A 57 0.37 -15.03 3.54
N ASN A 58 1.63 -15.01 3.99
CA ASN A 58 2.08 -14.24 5.15
C ASN A 58 2.33 -12.75 4.88
N HIS A 59 2.06 -12.27 3.67
CA HIS A 59 2.21 -10.85 3.37
C HIS A 59 1.22 -10.01 4.19
N ARG A 60 1.75 -8.93 4.78
CA ARG A 60 0.96 -7.93 5.47
C ARG A 60 0.66 -6.77 4.54
N PHE A 61 -0.47 -6.10 4.78
CA PHE A 61 -0.94 -5.00 3.96
C PHE A 61 -1.17 -3.77 4.83
N THR A 62 -0.80 -2.61 4.29
CA THR A 62 -0.93 -1.33 4.97
C THR A 62 -1.79 -0.41 4.13
N LYS A 63 -2.84 0.13 4.73
CA LYS A 63 -3.63 1.20 4.15
C LYS A 63 -3.03 2.55 4.53
N LEU A 64 -2.69 3.33 3.52
CA LEU A 64 -2.19 4.68 3.66
C LEU A 64 -3.31 5.65 3.30
N THR A 65 -3.54 6.63 4.18
CA THR A 65 -4.40 7.76 3.89
C THR A 65 -3.52 8.93 3.49
N ILE A 66 -3.72 9.41 2.27
CA ILE A 66 -2.97 10.53 1.70
C ILE A 66 -3.89 11.73 1.62
N ASN A 67 -3.44 12.86 2.17
CA ASN A 67 -4.15 14.12 2.03
C ASN A 67 -3.88 14.72 0.64
N ARG A 68 -4.95 14.93 -0.15
CA ARG A 68 -4.91 15.64 -1.44
C ARG A 68 -5.75 16.92 -1.43
N GLY A 69 -5.82 17.61 -0.28
CA GLY A 69 -6.61 18.83 -0.12
C GLY A 69 -8.00 18.53 0.45
N GLN A 70 -9.04 18.63 -0.38
CA GLN A 70 -10.45 18.49 0.08
C GLN A 70 -10.91 17.04 0.28
N THR A 71 -10.22 16.06 -0.32
CA THR A 71 -10.54 14.64 -0.17
C THR A 71 -9.29 13.84 0.18
N GLY A 72 -9.43 12.94 1.16
CA GLY A 72 -8.43 11.92 1.45
C GLY A 72 -8.48 10.84 0.37
N THR A 73 -7.32 10.42 -0.12
CA THR A 73 -7.20 9.22 -0.95
C THR A 73 -6.65 8.10 -0.10
N GLU A 74 -7.36 6.98 -0.05
CA GLU A 74 -6.85 5.75 0.57
C GLU A 74 -6.25 4.84 -0.50
N ILE A 75 -5.09 4.27 -0.21
CA ILE A 75 -4.45 3.24 -1.02
C ILE A 75 -3.98 2.10 -0.12
N VAL A 76 -3.83 0.91 -0.67
CA VAL A 76 -3.30 -0.24 0.08
C VAL A 76 -1.98 -0.67 -0.54
N VAL A 77 -0.94 -0.79 0.28
CA VAL A 77 0.39 -1.20 -0.13
C VAL A 77 0.79 -2.51 0.55
N VAL A 78 1.67 -3.26 -0.11
CA VAL A 78 2.28 -4.47 0.45
C VAL A 78 3.36 -4.08 1.45
N GLY A 79 3.28 -4.64 2.65
CA GLY A 79 4.19 -4.38 3.77
C GLY A 79 3.43 -4.19 5.08
N SER A 80 4.11 -4.49 6.19
CA SER A 80 3.57 -4.20 7.52
C SER A 80 3.59 -2.69 7.81
N PRO A 81 2.70 -2.19 8.69
CA PRO A 81 2.66 -0.76 9.01
C PRO A 81 3.99 -0.21 9.50
N VAL A 82 4.73 -0.98 10.30
CA VAL A 82 6.04 -0.61 10.84
C VAL A 82 7.07 -0.42 9.73
N ILE A 83 7.21 -1.40 8.84
CA ILE A 83 8.18 -1.33 7.72
C ILE A 83 7.82 -0.18 6.76
N VAL A 84 6.53 0.03 6.51
CA VAL A 84 6.07 1.11 5.62
C VAL A 84 6.33 2.47 6.26
N GLU A 85 6.09 2.62 7.56
CA GLU A 85 6.41 3.84 8.32
C GLU A 85 7.90 4.13 8.29
N GLU A 86 8.75 3.17 8.64
CA GLU A 86 10.21 3.32 8.61
C GLU A 86 10.71 3.77 7.22
N LYS A 87 10.15 3.20 6.16
CA LYS A 87 10.51 3.53 4.78
C LYS A 87 10.05 4.94 4.37
N LEU A 88 8.93 5.42 4.90
CA LEU A 88 8.43 6.77 4.67
C LEU A 88 9.22 7.82 5.49
N THR A 89 9.69 7.45 6.68
CA THR A 89 10.40 8.33 7.62
C THR A 89 11.91 8.36 7.37
N GLN A 90 12.48 7.36 6.67
CA GLN A 90 13.89 7.36 6.24
C GLN A 90 14.19 8.48 5.21
N SER A 91 14.27 9.71 5.71
CA SER A 91 14.95 10.81 5.04
C SER A 91 16.44 10.57 5.17
N LYS A 92 17.11 10.25 4.06
CA LYS A 92 18.57 10.28 3.99
C LYS A 92 19.03 11.72 4.26
N GLN A 93 19.31 12.06 5.52
CA GLN A 93 20.07 13.27 5.81
C GLN A 93 21.45 13.08 5.21
N VAL A 94 21.70 13.78 4.11
CA VAL A 94 23.04 13.85 3.53
C VAL A 94 23.91 14.57 4.56
N ILE A 95 24.97 13.90 5.04
CA ILE A 95 25.96 14.56 5.88
C ILE A 95 26.56 15.69 5.04
N ARG A 96 26.29 16.93 5.42
CA ARG A 96 26.96 18.09 4.82
C ARG A 96 28.36 18.14 5.42
N GLY A 97 29.35 17.79 4.61
CA GLY A 97 30.76 18.04 4.88
C GLY A 97 31.13 19.48 4.55
#